data_AF-A0A7W1S8V0-F1
#
_entry.id   AF-A0A7W1S8V0-F1
#
_cell.length_a   1.000
_cell.length_b   1.000
_cell.length_c   1.000
_cell.angle_alpha   90.00
_cell.angle_beta   90.00
_cell.angle_gamma   90.00
#
_symmetry.space_group_name_H-M   'P 1'
#
loop_
_entity.id
_entity.type
_entity.pdbx_description
1 polymer ?
#
loop_
_entity_poly.entity_id
_entity_poly.type
_entity_poly.pdbx_seq_one_letter_code
_entity_poly.pdbx_strand_id
1 'polypeptide(L)'
;MLKSRRIVLFLLAVFLISVIPALAQDEYTVSLGKSDTRGEYLVGAKGMTLYVFPADPLGKSVCNGKCAEAWPPLLADSADKVTADEEVPG
;
A
#
# COMPACT_ATOMS: atom_id res chain seq x y z
N MET A 1 3.12 -32.34 40.29
CA MET A 1 2.45 -32.55 38.98
C MET A 1 1.78 -31.29 38.43
N LEU A 2 1.08 -30.49 39.24
CA LEU A 2 0.38 -29.26 38.77
C LEU A 2 1.33 -28.15 38.25
N LYS A 3 2.54 -28.03 38.82
CA LYS A 3 3.57 -27.04 38.41
C LYS A 3 4.24 -27.38 37.08
N SER A 4 4.57 -28.65 36.82
CA SER A 4 5.00 -29.11 35.48
C SER A 4 3.92 -28.94 34.44
N ARG A 5 2.65 -29.20 34.78
CA ARG A 5 1.53 -29.00 33.83
C ARG A 5 1.37 -27.53 33.42
N ARG A 6 1.56 -26.60 34.38
CA ARG A 6 1.57 -25.16 34.12
C ARG A 6 2.77 -24.71 33.27
N ILE A 7 3.96 -25.27 33.50
CA ILE A 7 5.17 -24.97 32.72
C ILE A 7 5.03 -25.50 31.29
N VAL A 8 4.55 -26.73 31.10
CA VAL A 8 4.33 -27.33 29.77
C VAL A 8 3.26 -26.56 28.99
N LEU A 9 2.18 -26.12 29.65
CA LEU A 9 1.15 -25.28 29.03
C LEU A 9 1.70 -23.90 28.62
N PHE A 10 2.56 -23.29 29.45
CA PHE A 10 3.23 -22.04 29.11
C PHE A 10 4.20 -22.21 27.92
N LEU A 11 4.97 -23.29 27.88
CA LEU A 11 5.88 -23.57 26.76
C LEU A 11 5.13 -23.86 25.45
N LEU A 12 4.01 -24.59 25.50
CA LEU A 12 3.14 -24.81 24.33
C LEU A 12 2.51 -23.49 23.84
N ALA A 13 2.08 -22.61 24.75
CA ALA A 13 1.51 -21.32 24.40
C ALA A 13 2.54 -20.39 23.74
N VAL A 14 3.79 -20.37 24.22
CA VAL A 14 4.88 -19.59 23.61
C VAL A 14 5.25 -20.15 22.23
N PHE A 15 5.27 -21.47 22.06
CA PHE A 15 5.52 -22.11 20.76
C PHE A 15 4.45 -21.78 19.73
N LEU A 16 3.17 -21.70 20.15
CA LEU A 16 2.06 -21.31 19.28
C LEU A 16 2.12 -19.85 18.80
N ILE A 17 2.73 -18.95 19.58
CA ILE A 17 2.88 -17.52 19.21
C ILE A 17 4.02 -17.31 18.19
N SER A 18 5.00 -18.21 18.12
CA SER A 18 6.17 -18.07 17.24
C SER A 18 5.89 -18.33 15.75
N VAL A 19 4.71 -18.85 15.39
CA VAL A 19 4.36 -19.23 14.00
C VAL A 19 3.39 -18.24 13.35
N ILE A 20 3.17 -17.07 13.96
CA ILE A 20 2.34 -16.04 13.33
C ILE A 20 3.13 -15.54 12.11
N PRO A 21 2.65 -15.78 10.87
CA PRO A 21 3.24 -15.12 9.72
C PRO A 21 3.06 -13.63 9.97
N ALA A 22 4.16 -12.87 9.92
CA ALA A 22 4.06 -11.43 9.80
C ALA A 22 3.09 -11.19 8.62
N LEU A 23 1.95 -10.55 8.89
CA LEU A 23 1.07 -10.10 7.83
C LEU A 23 1.91 -9.13 7.01
N ALA A 24 2.48 -9.61 5.91
CA ALA A 24 3.11 -8.78 4.91
C ALA A 24 2.00 -7.83 4.46
N GLN A 25 2.09 -6.57 4.88
CA GLN A 25 1.30 -5.52 4.26
C GLN A 25 1.90 -5.40 2.87
N ASP A 26 1.18 -5.88 1.86
CA ASP A 26 1.62 -5.73 0.49
C ASP A 26 1.85 -4.23 0.21
N GLU A 27 3.10 -3.87 -0.05
CA GLU A 27 3.49 -2.49 -0.35
C GLU A 27 3.22 -2.23 -1.84
N TYR A 28 1.99 -1.81 -2.13
CA TYR A 28 1.61 -1.41 -3.48
C TYR A 28 2.00 0.05 -3.75
N THR A 29 2.43 0.34 -4.99
CA THR A 29 2.70 1.71 -5.44
C THR A 29 1.41 2.52 -5.54
N VAL A 30 0.35 1.85 -5.99
CA VAL A 30 -1.01 2.40 -6.16
C VAL A 30 -2.03 1.41 -5.57
N SER A 31 -3.01 1.95 -4.85
CA SER A 31 -4.12 1.18 -4.27
C SER A 31 -5.47 1.90 -4.45
N LEU A 32 -6.58 1.22 -4.14
CA LEU A 32 -7.91 1.82 -4.08
C LEU A 32 -8.25 2.34 -2.67
N GLY A 33 -8.55 3.64 -2.61
CA GLY A 33 -9.33 4.24 -1.53
C GLY A 33 -10.82 4.20 -1.85
N LYS A 34 -11.67 4.09 -0.82
CA LYS A 34 -13.13 4.07 -0.95
C LYS A 34 -13.76 5.17 -0.08
N SER A 35 -14.80 5.81 -0.60
CA SER A 35 -15.61 6.78 0.14
C SER A 35 -17.06 6.76 -0.32
N ASP A 36 -17.99 6.74 0.62
CA ASP A 36 -19.44 6.77 0.33
C ASP A 36 -19.86 7.98 -0.52
N THR A 37 -19.12 9.08 -0.45
CA THR A 37 -19.46 10.34 -1.15
C THR A 37 -18.72 10.54 -2.48
N ARG A 38 -17.61 9.83 -2.69
CA ARG A 38 -16.72 10.04 -3.86
C ARG A 38 -16.48 8.77 -4.68
N GLY A 39 -17.00 7.62 -4.22
CA GLY A 39 -16.72 6.31 -4.81
C GLY A 39 -15.29 5.87 -4.54
N GLU A 40 -14.75 5.12 -5.49
CA GLU A 40 -13.38 4.61 -5.45
C GLU A 40 -12.41 5.61 -6.08
N TYR A 41 -11.20 5.71 -5.53
CA TYR A 41 -10.17 6.62 -6.01
C TYR A 41 -8.78 6.02 -5.78
N LEU A 42 -7.81 6.42 -6.61
CA LEU A 42 -6.45 5.93 -6.47
C LEU A 42 -5.72 6.59 -5.30
N VAL A 43 -4.93 5.80 -4.58
CA VAL A 43 -4.10 6.21 -3.44
C VAL A 43 -2.67 5.74 -3.69
N GLY A 44 -1.68 6.60 -3.46
CA GLY A 44 -0.27 6.23 -3.58
C GLY A 44 0.26 5.57 -2.30
N ALA A 45 1.45 4.96 -2.38
CA ALA A 45 2.11 4.25 -1.26
C ALA A 45 2.22 5.03 0.08
N LYS A 46 2.13 6.37 0.05
CA LYS A 46 2.16 7.22 1.26
C LYS A 46 0.75 7.56 1.81
N GLY A 47 -0.29 6.87 1.35
CA GLY A 47 -1.68 7.10 1.78
C GLY A 47 -2.31 8.38 1.23
N MET A 48 -1.67 9.03 0.25
CA MET A 48 -2.16 10.26 -0.37
C MET A 48 -3.00 9.94 -1.60
N THR A 49 -4.15 10.61 -1.75
CA THR A 49 -4.98 10.51 -2.96
C THR A 49 -4.20 10.98 -4.18
N LEU A 50 -4.30 10.21 -5.27
CA LEU A 50 -3.71 10.55 -6.57
C LEU A 50 -4.70 11.34 -7.42
N TYR A 51 -4.17 12.30 -8.16
CA TYR A 51 -4.92 13.12 -9.11
C TYR A 51 -4.25 13.04 -10.48
N VAL A 52 -5.05 13.17 -11.54
CA VAL A 52 -4.55 13.23 -12.91
C VAL A 52 -4.31 14.69 -13.30
N PHE A 53 -3.12 14.99 -13.84
CA PHE A 53 -2.85 16.33 -14.35
C PHE A 53 -3.49 16.48 -15.75
N PRO A 54 -4.55 17.29 -15.92
CA PRO A 54 -5.38 17.23 -17.13
C PRO A 54 -4.68 17.64 -18.43
N ALA A 55 -3.56 18.37 -18.33
CA ALA A 55 -2.79 18.82 -19.49
C ALA A 55 -1.77 17.77 -19.96
N ASP A 56 -1.59 16.67 -19.24
CA ASP A 56 -0.69 15.60 -19.66
C ASP A 56 -1.26 14.84 -20.85
N PRO A 57 -0.51 14.71 -21.97
CA PRO A 57 -0.84 13.75 -23.02
C PRO A 57 -0.65 12.30 -22.54
N LEU A 58 -1.26 11.36 -23.24
CA LEU A 58 -1.12 9.94 -22.93
C LEU A 58 0.34 9.50 -22.89
N GLY A 59 0.72 8.85 -21.78
CA GLY A 59 2.04 8.25 -21.60
C GLY A 59 3.20 9.22 -21.36
N LYS A 60 2.94 10.54 -21.24
CA LYS A 60 4.02 11.52 -21.03
C LYS A 60 3.55 12.72 -20.23
N SER A 61 4.17 12.96 -19.08
CA SER A 61 3.92 14.18 -18.32
C SER A 61 4.62 15.40 -18.94
N VAL A 62 3.91 16.52 -18.98
CA VAL A 62 4.44 17.84 -19.36
C VAL A 62 4.64 18.76 -18.16
N CYS A 63 4.17 18.36 -16.97
CA CYS A 63 4.31 19.14 -15.73
C CYS A 63 5.73 19.05 -15.16
N ASN A 64 6.53 20.12 -15.31
CA ASN A 64 7.93 20.19 -14.87
C ASN A 64 8.23 21.48 -14.09
N GLY A 65 9.34 21.50 -13.34
CA GLY A 65 9.78 22.66 -12.56
C GLY A 65 8.71 23.13 -11.56
N LYS A 66 8.37 24.43 -11.57
CA LYS A 66 7.33 25.02 -10.71
C LYS A 66 5.97 24.32 -10.83
N CYS A 67 5.66 23.73 -11.98
CA CYS A 67 4.44 22.92 -12.12
C CYS A 67 4.48 21.71 -11.18
N ALA A 68 5.58 20.95 -11.19
CA ALA A 68 5.76 19.77 -10.36
C ALA A 68 5.88 20.09 -8.87
N GLU A 69 6.24 21.33 -8.51
CA GLU A 69 6.16 21.80 -7.12
C GLU A 69 4.71 22.02 -6.67
N ALA A 70 3.88 22.61 -7.53
CA ALA A 70 2.46 22.87 -7.24
C ALA A 70 1.58 21.63 -7.42
N TRP A 71 1.99 20.71 -8.30
CA TRP A 71 1.33 19.46 -8.65
C TRP A 71 2.35 18.31 -8.60
N PRO A 72 2.71 17.83 -7.39
CA PRO A 72 3.72 16.78 -7.25
C PRO A 72 3.29 15.48 -7.95
N PRO A 73 4.11 14.93 -8.85
CA PRO A 73 3.81 13.66 -9.48
C PRO A 73 4.00 12.49 -8.50
N LEU A 74 3.30 11.39 -8.76
CA LEU A 74 3.70 10.11 -8.21
C LEU A 74 5.01 9.69 -8.88
N LEU A 75 6.07 9.55 -8.09
CA LEU A 75 7.37 9.11 -8.58
C LEU A 75 7.44 7.59 -8.60
N ALA A 76 7.90 7.04 -9.72
CA ALA A 76 8.20 5.63 -9.87
C ALA A 76 9.56 5.49 -10.59
N ASP A 77 10.36 4.50 -10.18
CA ASP A 77 11.68 4.23 -10.77
C ASP A 77 11.57 3.90 -12.27
N SER A 78 10.52 3.17 -12.65
CA SER A 78 10.16 2.86 -14.04
C SER A 78 8.68 2.45 -14.08
N ALA A 79 8.03 2.60 -15.24
CA ALA A 79 6.63 2.17 -15.43
C ALA A 79 6.46 0.68 -15.09
N ASP A 80 7.41 -0.16 -15.49
CA ASP A 80 7.39 -1.62 -15.25
C ASP A 80 7.48 -2.02 -13.76
N LYS A 81 7.78 -1.07 -12.87
CA LYS A 81 7.90 -1.30 -11.43
C LYS A 81 6.70 -0.78 -10.64
N VAL A 82 5.73 -0.14 -11.30
CA VAL A 82 4.52 0.31 -10.64
C VAL A 82 3.67 -0.92 -10.29
N THR A 83 3.53 -1.19 -9.00
CA THR A 83 2.65 -2.24 -8.48
C THR A 83 1.30 -1.64 -8.13
N ALA A 84 0.23 -2.28 -8.60
CA ALA A 84 -1.13 -1.96 -8.21
C ALA A 84 -1.66 -3.05 -7.28
N ASP A 85 -2.53 -2.68 -6.33
CA ASP A 85 -3.29 -3.68 -5.58
C ASP A 85 -4.20 -4.51 -6.51
N GLU A 86 -4.64 -5.68 -6.05
CA GLU A 86 -5.50 -6.56 -6.85
C GLU A 86 -6.89 -5.97 -7.16
N GLU A 87 -7.31 -4.93 -6.43
CA GLU A 87 -8.62 -4.30 -6.58
C GLU A 87 -8.60 -3.15 -7.60
N VAL A 88 -7.44 -2.55 -7.89
CA VAL A 88 -7.27 -1.51 -8.90
C VAL A 88 -7.64 -2.07 -10.28
N PRO A 89 -8.66 -1.51 -10.95
CA PRO A 89 -9.07 -1.98 -12.27
C PRO A 89 -7.99 -1.73 -13.34
N GLY A 90 -7.80 -2.71 -14.23
CA GLY A 90 -6.86 -2.65 -15.36
C GLY A 90 -7.28 -3.55 -16.52
#